data_AF-A0A6A6WT93-F1
#
_entry.id   AF-A0A6A6WT93-F1
#
_cell.length_a   1.000
_cell.length_b   1.000
_cell.length_c   1.000
_cell.angle_alpha   90.00
_cell.angle_beta   90.00
_cell.angle_gamma   90.00
#
_symmetry.space_group_name_H-M   'P 1'
#
loop_
_entity.id
_entity.type
_entity.pdbx_description
1 polymer ?
#
loop_
_entity_poly.entity_id
_entity_poly.type
_entity_poly.pdbx_seq_one_letter_code
_entity_poly.pdbx_strand_id
1 'polypeptide(L)'
;MTVLLPWSPFLAERCSHNVINGALTRALDLMILGFVDEGTKIANTLYDYNALQFENETDMVIGMYCAWSKSWPTFIKSPDPSKPTPKRSRFPPDEGDVDSSLKRWISGSEHSKLDLDIKALAEQFRKGDKKRHLIAHSSEAWKQLREKKLAEELEIKDVNHYIKEGIKTLQQRFTTGPTALDKSIPELVKFMRENYVAARAADPSEDNGDEAAPSYLMSPASDDDIQELQERIGFTLPDDYKEFLRVSNGFSENDDLLDMDGIFYGSSCVDWDDSIEDTEQGIELLPYSYTAIDLMDTFEWPKAQAISLGAGGDEGNIWLFEPRNVKKALEAFERGYKNAPEKDKRVFERGAIDLYGGLEEMRKLDWVVITWYHWAPDPEPYKAFTGYLKYAARYAQGRKEEASEEANGEKRKRGDDGYGSGDGGQDAEEAEGEDEEEEDGEGQGKPVAKQPRSS
;
A
#
# COMPACT_ATOMS: atom_id res chain seq x y z
N MET A 1 17.88 8.80 -15.41
CA MET A 1 16.93 8.02 -14.60
C MET A 1 17.74 7.01 -13.81
N THR A 2 17.62 7.02 -12.49
CA THR A 2 18.28 6.02 -11.64
C THR A 2 17.53 4.70 -11.83
N VAL A 3 18.19 3.69 -12.39
CA VAL A 3 17.58 2.37 -12.66
C VAL A 3 17.31 1.61 -11.35
N LEU A 4 18.05 1.93 -10.29
CA LEU A 4 17.82 1.37 -8.96
C LEU A 4 16.71 2.14 -8.25
N LEU A 5 15.75 1.40 -7.67
CA LEU A 5 14.66 1.97 -6.92
C LEU A 5 15.16 2.69 -5.66
N PRO A 6 14.65 3.89 -5.33
CA PRO A 6 15.09 4.65 -4.17
C PRO A 6 14.74 3.94 -2.86
N TRP A 7 15.50 4.22 -1.80
CA TRP A 7 15.26 3.71 -0.44
C TRP A 7 14.31 4.59 0.38
N SER A 8 14.17 5.87 0.01
CA SER A 8 13.40 6.86 0.77
C SER A 8 11.95 6.45 1.08
N PRO A 9 11.20 5.74 0.22
CA PRO A 9 9.83 5.35 0.55
C PRO A 9 9.72 4.47 1.80
N PHE A 10 10.75 3.67 2.10
CA PHE A 10 10.72 2.76 3.26
C PHE A 10 10.72 3.48 4.60
N LEU A 11 11.25 4.70 4.67
CA LEU A 11 11.19 5.48 5.89
C LEU A 11 9.76 5.88 6.23
N ALA A 12 8.89 6.07 5.24
CA ALA A 12 7.50 6.48 5.44
C ALA A 12 6.52 5.30 5.52
N GLU A 13 6.91 4.15 4.97
CA GLU A 13 6.10 2.92 4.96
C GLU A 13 5.77 2.46 6.39
N ARG A 14 4.47 2.33 6.66
CA ARG A 14 3.93 1.99 7.99
C ARG A 14 4.09 0.51 8.30
N CYS A 15 3.91 -0.36 7.31
CA CYS A 15 3.97 -1.81 7.51
C CYS A 15 5.38 -2.36 7.24
N SER A 16 6.02 -2.97 8.25
CA SER A 16 7.32 -3.61 8.04
C SER A 16 7.28 -4.71 6.97
N HIS A 17 6.15 -5.39 6.78
CA HIS A 17 6.00 -6.40 5.72
C HIS A 17 6.29 -5.80 4.34
N ASN A 18 5.73 -4.63 4.04
CA ASN A 18 5.98 -3.90 2.79
C ASN A 18 7.45 -3.46 2.67
N VAL A 19 8.05 -2.99 3.77
CA VAL A 19 9.48 -2.64 3.81
C VAL A 19 10.36 -3.86 3.49
N ILE A 20 10.06 -5.01 4.10
CA ILE A 20 10.78 -6.28 3.90
C ILE A 20 10.67 -6.70 2.44
N ASN A 21 9.45 -6.77 1.88
CA ASN A 21 9.24 -7.16 0.50
C ASN A 21 9.94 -6.22 -0.49
N GLY A 22 9.84 -4.92 -0.26
CA GLY A 22 10.52 -3.92 -1.07
C GLY A 22 12.05 -4.06 -0.99
N ALA A 23 12.60 -4.35 0.18
CA ALA A 23 14.03 -4.55 0.40
C ALA A 23 14.53 -5.86 -0.22
N LEU A 24 13.77 -6.94 -0.12
CA LEU A 24 14.04 -8.22 -0.80
C LEU A 24 13.99 -8.06 -2.32
N THR A 25 13.03 -7.30 -2.84
CA THR A 25 12.95 -6.97 -4.27
C THR A 25 14.24 -6.28 -4.72
N ARG A 26 14.71 -5.27 -3.97
CA ARG A 26 15.97 -4.56 -4.27
C ARG A 26 17.18 -5.48 -4.14
N ALA A 27 17.20 -6.37 -3.15
CA ALA A 27 18.26 -7.36 -2.99
C ALA A 27 18.32 -8.31 -4.20
N LEU A 28 17.16 -8.79 -4.67
CA LEU A 28 17.05 -9.61 -5.88
C LEU A 28 17.49 -8.84 -7.13
N ASP A 29 17.07 -7.58 -7.27
CA ASP A 29 17.48 -6.72 -8.40
C ASP A 29 18.99 -6.58 -8.47
N LEU A 30 19.66 -6.35 -7.33
CA LEU A 30 21.11 -6.31 -7.24
C LEU A 30 21.74 -7.64 -7.65
N MET A 31 21.16 -8.76 -7.22
CA MET A 31 21.63 -10.09 -7.62
C MET A 31 21.49 -10.30 -9.13
N ILE A 32 20.35 -9.92 -9.73
CA ILE A 32 20.12 -9.97 -11.18
C ILE A 32 21.14 -9.09 -11.91
N LEU A 33 21.50 -7.94 -11.36
CA LEU A 33 22.55 -7.07 -11.91
C LEU A 33 23.98 -7.62 -11.71
N GLY A 34 24.14 -8.78 -11.06
CA GLY A 34 25.43 -9.44 -10.80
C GLY A 34 26.13 -8.96 -9.52
N PHE A 35 25.48 -8.16 -8.69
CA PHE A 35 25.96 -7.69 -7.37
C PHE A 35 25.46 -8.60 -6.25
N VAL A 36 25.84 -9.89 -6.31
CA VAL A 36 25.32 -10.93 -5.40
C VAL A 36 25.71 -10.67 -3.94
N ASP A 37 26.94 -10.23 -3.69
CA ASP A 37 27.43 -9.97 -2.33
C ASP A 37 26.68 -8.79 -1.69
N GLU A 38 26.41 -7.76 -2.49
CA GLU A 38 25.65 -6.58 -2.09
C GLU A 38 24.19 -6.91 -1.77
N GLY A 39 23.52 -7.68 -2.62
CA GLY A 39 22.17 -8.18 -2.33
C GLY A 39 22.13 -9.05 -1.07
N THR A 40 23.18 -9.86 -0.84
CA THR A 40 23.31 -10.71 0.35
C THR A 40 23.46 -9.88 1.63
N LYS A 41 24.15 -8.74 1.59
CA LYS A 41 24.24 -7.82 2.74
C LYS A 41 22.88 -7.28 3.16
N ILE A 42 22.01 -6.97 2.21
CA ILE A 42 20.63 -6.53 2.50
C ILE A 42 19.86 -7.67 3.17
N ALA A 43 19.92 -8.88 2.61
CA ALA A 43 19.24 -10.05 3.18
C ALA A 43 19.70 -10.36 4.62
N ASN A 44 21.01 -10.30 4.88
CA ASN A 44 21.56 -10.45 6.23
C ASN A 44 21.07 -9.34 7.16
N THR A 45 21.01 -8.09 6.69
CA THR A 45 20.48 -6.97 7.48
C THR A 45 19.02 -7.24 7.89
N LEU A 46 18.17 -7.68 6.96
CA LEU A 46 16.78 -8.02 7.28
C LEU A 46 16.69 -9.16 8.32
N TYR A 47 17.55 -10.17 8.20
CA TYR A 47 17.61 -11.26 9.17
C TYR A 47 18.09 -10.79 10.55
N ASP A 48 19.11 -9.95 10.62
CA ASP A 48 19.67 -9.42 11.89
C ASP A 48 18.62 -8.62 12.68
N TYR A 49 17.67 -7.98 12.00
CA TYR A 49 16.54 -7.28 12.62
C TYR A 49 15.32 -8.19 12.88
N ASN A 50 15.48 -9.51 12.71
CA ASN A 50 14.42 -10.51 12.80
C ASN A 50 13.21 -10.18 11.90
N ALA A 51 13.44 -9.41 10.85
CA ALA A 51 12.42 -8.97 9.91
C ALA A 51 12.17 -10.04 8.83
N LEU A 52 13.19 -10.85 8.54
CA LEU A 52 13.11 -11.90 7.53
C LEU A 52 12.76 -13.25 8.15
N GLN A 53 11.49 -13.66 8.03
CA GLN A 53 11.09 -15.04 8.25
C GLN A 53 11.05 -15.74 6.88
N PHE A 54 12.04 -16.61 6.60
CA PHE A 54 12.12 -17.38 5.34
C PHE A 54 10.99 -18.41 5.13
N GLU A 55 9.96 -18.38 5.97
CA GLU A 55 8.86 -19.33 5.93
C GLU A 55 7.88 -19.03 4.77
N ASN A 56 7.94 -17.82 4.18
CA ASN A 56 7.18 -17.47 2.99
C ASN A 56 7.99 -17.82 1.74
N GLU A 57 7.70 -19.00 1.16
CA GLU A 57 8.20 -19.47 -0.14
C GLU A 57 7.70 -18.54 -1.27
N THR A 58 8.31 -17.37 -1.40
CA THR A 58 8.05 -16.45 -2.51
C THR A 58 9.04 -16.68 -3.64
N ASP A 59 8.64 -16.40 -4.88
CA ASP A 59 9.53 -16.47 -6.06
C ASP A 59 10.82 -15.64 -5.87
N MET A 60 10.74 -14.56 -5.07
CA MET A 60 11.90 -13.76 -4.71
C MET A 60 12.95 -14.55 -3.94
N VAL A 61 12.53 -15.33 -2.93
CA VAL A 61 13.42 -16.17 -2.12
C VAL A 61 14.07 -17.24 -2.98
N ILE A 62 13.31 -17.85 -3.89
CA ILE A 62 13.83 -18.84 -4.85
C ILE A 62 14.88 -18.20 -5.76
N GLY A 63 14.59 -17.01 -6.30
CA GLY A 63 15.53 -16.27 -7.15
C GLY A 63 16.82 -15.92 -6.43
N MET A 64 16.73 -15.43 -5.20
CA MET A 64 17.90 -15.14 -4.37
C MET A 64 18.71 -16.42 -4.09
N TYR A 65 18.05 -17.54 -3.85
CA TYR A 65 18.72 -18.83 -3.67
C TYR A 65 19.49 -19.27 -4.91
N CYS A 66 18.88 -19.15 -6.10
CA CYS A 66 19.53 -19.45 -7.37
C CYS A 66 20.72 -18.51 -7.68
N ALA A 67 20.66 -17.27 -7.19
CA ALA A 67 21.76 -16.31 -7.31
C ALA A 67 22.96 -16.70 -6.43
N TRP A 68 22.70 -17.17 -5.20
CA TRP A 68 23.74 -17.57 -4.26
C TRP A 68 24.54 -18.77 -4.79
N SER A 69 25.85 -18.54 -4.91
CA SER A 69 26.81 -19.55 -5.37
C SER A 69 28.10 -19.53 -4.57
N LYS A 70 28.51 -18.36 -4.07
CA LYS A 70 29.74 -18.18 -3.29
C LYS A 70 29.52 -17.40 -1.99
N SER A 71 28.56 -16.48 -1.97
CA SER A 71 28.28 -15.61 -0.83
C SER A 71 26.91 -15.94 -0.27
N TRP A 72 26.90 -16.86 0.68
CA TRP A 72 25.67 -17.29 1.33
C TRP A 72 25.32 -16.35 2.48
N PRO A 73 24.02 -16.12 2.74
CA PRO A 73 23.59 -15.44 3.94
C PRO A 73 24.02 -16.19 5.20
N THR A 74 24.28 -15.46 6.27
CA THR A 74 24.80 -16.00 7.54
C THR A 74 23.81 -16.95 8.22
N PHE A 75 22.52 -16.80 7.93
CA PHE A 75 21.46 -17.65 8.46
C PHE A 75 21.29 -18.98 7.73
N ILE A 76 21.89 -19.16 6.54
CA ILE A 76 21.86 -20.44 5.81
C ILE A 76 23.05 -21.30 6.27
N LYS A 77 22.80 -22.17 7.24
CA LYS A 77 23.86 -23.01 7.87
C LYS A 77 24.37 -24.15 7.01
N SER A 78 23.60 -24.61 6.03
CA SER A 78 23.95 -25.76 5.18
C SER A 78 23.37 -25.55 3.78
N PRO A 79 23.97 -24.66 2.98
CA PRO A 79 23.48 -24.38 1.64
C PRO A 79 23.63 -25.60 0.74
N ASP A 80 22.56 -25.96 0.04
CA ASP A 80 22.55 -27.01 -0.98
C ASP A 80 21.97 -26.42 -2.28
N PRO A 81 22.81 -25.92 -3.19
CA PRO A 81 22.39 -25.35 -4.47
C PRO A 81 21.47 -26.26 -5.29
N SER A 82 21.53 -27.59 -5.05
CA SER A 82 20.71 -28.58 -5.74
C SER A 82 19.32 -28.79 -5.10
N LYS A 83 19.08 -28.21 -3.93
CA LYS A 83 17.83 -28.30 -3.16
C LYS A 83 17.46 -26.92 -2.62
N PRO A 84 16.93 -26.03 -3.48
CA PRO A 84 16.65 -24.64 -3.14
C PRO A 84 15.65 -24.43 -2.00
N THR A 85 14.94 -25.47 -1.58
CA THR A 85 14.04 -25.39 -0.43
C THR A 85 14.29 -26.52 0.59
N PRO A 86 14.42 -26.18 1.89
CA PRO A 86 14.41 -27.18 2.94
C PRO A 86 12.96 -27.68 3.14
N LYS A 87 12.62 -28.80 2.50
CA LYS A 87 11.47 -29.68 2.84
C LYS A 87 10.15 -28.97 3.15
N ARG A 88 9.56 -28.21 2.23
CA ARG A 88 8.11 -27.85 2.31
C ARG A 88 7.42 -27.46 1.01
N SER A 89 8.00 -27.71 -0.18
CA SER A 89 7.31 -27.41 -1.44
C SER A 89 6.02 -28.22 -1.59
N ARG A 90 4.89 -27.60 -1.26
CA ARG A 90 3.54 -28.02 -1.66
C ARG A 90 3.12 -27.32 -2.95
N PHE A 91 4.05 -26.98 -3.83
CA PHE A 91 3.66 -26.63 -5.20
C PHE A 91 3.06 -27.89 -5.84
N PRO A 92 1.76 -27.89 -6.19
CA PRO A 92 1.18 -29.00 -6.94
C PRO A 92 1.99 -29.12 -8.24
N PRO A 93 2.49 -30.30 -8.61
CA PRO A 93 3.22 -30.48 -9.87
C PRO A 93 2.42 -30.08 -11.12
N ASP A 94 1.11 -29.85 -10.98
CA ASP A 94 0.16 -29.61 -12.07
C ASP A 94 -0.38 -28.16 -12.16
N GLU A 95 0.03 -27.23 -11.29
CA GLU A 95 -0.30 -25.81 -11.50
C GLU A 95 0.58 -25.20 -12.59
N GLY A 96 0.14 -25.37 -13.83
CA GLY A 96 0.30 -24.37 -14.89
C GLY A 96 1.71 -23.85 -15.11
N ASP A 97 2.63 -24.76 -15.43
CA ASP A 97 3.76 -24.53 -16.34
C ASP A 97 4.40 -23.12 -16.21
N VAL A 98 4.96 -22.82 -15.03
CA VAL A 98 5.92 -21.72 -14.85
C VAL A 98 7.03 -21.85 -15.90
N ASP A 99 7.39 -23.08 -16.26
CA ASP A 99 8.28 -23.39 -17.36
C ASP A 99 7.68 -22.98 -18.73
N SER A 100 6.36 -22.97 -18.97
CA SER A 100 5.72 -22.37 -20.16
C SER A 100 5.64 -20.86 -20.11
N SER A 101 5.44 -20.23 -18.96
CA SER A 101 5.42 -18.77 -18.87
C SER A 101 6.84 -18.24 -19.05
N LEU A 102 7.82 -18.91 -18.43
CA LEU A 102 9.23 -18.68 -18.62
C LEU A 102 9.66 -19.01 -20.05
N LYS A 103 9.25 -20.17 -20.61
CA LYS A 103 9.46 -20.49 -22.02
C LYS A 103 8.81 -19.40 -22.86
N ARG A 104 7.54 -19.03 -22.74
CA ARG A 104 6.91 -17.98 -23.57
C ARG A 104 7.58 -16.60 -23.45
N TRP A 105 8.14 -16.28 -22.28
CA TRP A 105 8.94 -15.07 -22.05
C TRP A 105 10.32 -15.12 -22.69
N ILE A 106 10.87 -16.34 -22.83
CA ILE A 106 12.21 -16.63 -23.33
C ILE A 106 12.20 -17.22 -24.78
N SER A 107 11.06 -17.71 -25.27
CA SER A 107 10.85 -18.58 -26.44
C SER A 107 10.25 -17.80 -27.61
N GLY A 108 10.59 -16.52 -27.72
CA GLY A 108 10.78 -15.94 -29.05
C GLY A 108 11.78 -16.75 -29.88
N SER A 109 12.57 -17.65 -29.27
CA SER A 109 13.41 -18.61 -29.96
C SER A 109 13.24 -20.03 -29.40
N GLU A 110 12.82 -20.96 -30.26
CA GLU A 110 13.17 -22.36 -30.12
C GLU A 110 14.70 -22.45 -30.12
N HIS A 111 15.36 -22.76 -29.00
CA HIS A 111 16.63 -23.52 -28.97
C HIS A 111 17.14 -23.70 -27.53
N SER A 112 17.69 -24.89 -27.29
CA SER A 112 18.37 -25.35 -26.08
C SER A 112 19.72 -24.66 -25.80
N LYS A 113 19.85 -23.37 -26.15
CA LYS A 113 20.99 -22.47 -25.88
C LYS A 113 20.43 -21.06 -25.70
N LEU A 114 19.86 -20.82 -24.54
CA LEU A 114 19.21 -19.55 -24.22
C LEU A 114 20.24 -18.54 -23.74
N ASP A 115 20.87 -17.86 -24.70
CA ASP A 115 21.55 -16.60 -24.42
C ASP A 115 20.50 -15.57 -23.99
N LEU A 116 20.71 -14.97 -22.83
CA LEU A 116 19.82 -13.95 -22.30
C LEU A 116 20.03 -12.69 -23.13
N ASP A 117 18.96 -12.15 -23.74
CA ASP A 117 19.04 -10.86 -24.42
C ASP A 117 19.17 -9.74 -23.37
N ILE A 118 20.42 -9.39 -23.06
CA ILE A 118 20.77 -8.38 -22.06
C ILE A 118 20.14 -7.02 -22.40
N LYS A 119 19.97 -6.68 -23.69
CA LYS A 119 19.41 -5.38 -24.09
C LYS A 119 17.90 -5.34 -23.87
N ALA A 120 17.19 -6.39 -24.26
CA ALA A 120 15.77 -6.52 -23.99
C ALA A 120 15.50 -6.48 -22.47
N LEU A 121 16.33 -7.17 -21.68
CA LEU A 121 16.23 -7.14 -20.23
C LEU A 121 16.54 -5.76 -19.63
N ALA A 122 17.57 -5.07 -20.13
CA ALA A 122 17.89 -3.71 -19.70
C ALA A 122 16.73 -2.76 -19.96
N GLU A 123 16.05 -2.89 -21.11
CA GLU A 123 14.88 -2.07 -21.44
C GLU A 123 13.71 -2.31 -20.47
N GLN A 124 13.49 -3.56 -20.05
CA GLN A 124 12.48 -3.85 -19.03
C GLN A 124 12.83 -3.25 -17.66
N PHE A 125 14.11 -3.27 -17.27
CA PHE A 125 14.58 -2.58 -16.07
C PHE A 125 14.32 -1.07 -16.14
N ARG A 126 14.57 -0.44 -17.29
CA ARG A 126 14.28 0.98 -17.51
C ARG A 126 12.78 1.29 -17.43
N LYS A 127 11.93 0.36 -17.88
CA LYS A 127 10.47 0.45 -17.79
C LYS A 127 9.91 0.15 -16.39
N GLY A 128 10.74 -0.32 -15.46
CA GLY A 128 10.30 -0.67 -14.11
C GLY A 128 9.39 -1.92 -14.07
N ASP A 129 9.48 -2.82 -15.06
CA ASP A 129 8.60 -3.99 -15.15
C ASP A 129 8.74 -4.87 -13.90
N LYS A 130 7.60 -5.19 -13.27
CA LYS A 130 7.50 -6.03 -12.07
C LYS A 130 7.78 -7.51 -12.38
N LYS A 131 7.75 -7.94 -13.64
CA LYS A 131 7.95 -9.34 -14.07
C LYS A 131 9.39 -9.85 -14.03
N ARG A 132 10.36 -9.01 -13.65
CA ARG A 132 11.77 -9.39 -13.54
C ARG A 132 12.06 -10.53 -12.54
N HIS A 133 11.17 -10.78 -11.58
CA HIS A 133 11.28 -11.92 -10.67
C HIS A 133 11.22 -13.27 -11.39
N LEU A 134 10.61 -13.36 -12.58
CA LEU A 134 10.52 -14.61 -13.34
C LEU A 134 11.90 -15.14 -13.75
N ILE A 135 12.91 -14.27 -13.88
CA ILE A 135 14.31 -14.65 -14.15
C ILE A 135 14.86 -15.61 -13.08
N ALA A 136 14.30 -15.58 -11.86
CA ALA A 136 14.64 -16.44 -10.72
C ALA A 136 14.74 -17.93 -11.08
N HIS A 137 13.94 -18.41 -12.03
CA HIS A 137 13.81 -19.83 -12.32
C HIS A 137 14.83 -20.37 -13.36
N SER A 138 15.66 -19.53 -13.98
CA SER A 138 16.64 -19.98 -14.98
C SER A 138 18.08 -20.02 -14.46
N SER A 139 18.57 -21.21 -14.15
CA SER A 139 19.97 -21.40 -13.70
C SER A 139 21.02 -20.94 -14.73
N GLU A 140 20.70 -21.00 -16.03
CA GLU A 140 21.58 -20.55 -17.11
C GLU A 140 21.60 -19.01 -17.20
N ALA A 141 20.45 -18.36 -17.04
CA ALA A 141 20.39 -16.89 -16.97
C ALA A 141 21.27 -16.38 -15.82
N TRP A 142 21.22 -17.02 -14.64
CA TRP A 142 22.06 -16.66 -13.51
C TRP A 142 23.57 -16.76 -13.80
N LYS A 143 24.03 -17.64 -14.70
CA LYS A 143 25.44 -17.69 -15.10
C LYS A 143 25.84 -16.41 -15.85
N GLN A 144 25.00 -15.96 -16.78
CA GLN A 144 25.24 -14.75 -17.58
C GLN A 144 25.13 -13.48 -16.73
N LEU A 145 24.14 -13.41 -15.84
CA LEU A 145 23.90 -12.26 -14.97
C LEU A 145 25.06 -12.02 -13.97
N ARG A 146 25.71 -13.09 -13.50
CA ARG A 146 26.90 -13.00 -12.63
C ARG A 146 28.09 -12.29 -13.27
N GLU A 147 28.12 -12.18 -14.60
CA GLU A 147 29.17 -11.47 -15.32
C GLU A 147 28.94 -9.94 -15.34
N LYS A 148 27.90 -9.42 -14.68
CA LYS A 148 27.56 -7.99 -14.57
C LYS A 148 27.27 -7.28 -15.91
N LYS A 149 27.15 -8.02 -17.00
CA LYS A 149 26.82 -7.49 -18.34
C LYS A 149 25.56 -6.62 -18.34
N LEU A 150 24.54 -6.99 -17.57
CA LEU A 150 23.32 -6.19 -17.43
C LEU A 150 23.56 -4.87 -16.72
N ALA A 151 24.38 -4.86 -15.65
CA ALA A 151 24.74 -3.64 -14.94
C ALA A 151 25.58 -2.69 -15.81
N GLU A 152 26.45 -3.25 -16.66
CA GLU A 152 27.23 -2.47 -17.64
C GLU A 152 26.32 -1.81 -18.69
N GLU A 153 25.36 -2.57 -19.25
CA GLU A 153 24.36 -2.05 -20.20
C GLU A 153 23.44 -0.97 -19.59
N LEU A 154 23.17 -1.06 -18.29
CA LEU A 154 22.38 -0.08 -17.54
C LEU A 154 23.22 1.05 -16.96
N GLU A 155 24.54 1.05 -17.21
CA GLU A 155 25.51 2.02 -16.69
C GLU A 155 25.44 2.21 -15.17
N ILE A 156 25.17 1.15 -14.42
CA ILE A 156 25.03 1.20 -12.96
C ILE A 156 26.38 1.51 -12.32
N LYS A 157 26.45 2.62 -11.60
CA LYS A 157 27.63 3.08 -10.86
C LYS A 157 27.31 3.21 -9.37
N ASP A 158 28.37 3.20 -8.56
CA ASP A 158 28.33 3.46 -7.11
C ASP A 158 27.34 2.61 -6.28
N VAL A 159 27.26 1.32 -6.61
CA VAL A 159 26.42 0.36 -5.87
C VAL A 159 26.75 0.33 -4.39
N ASN A 160 28.02 0.49 -4.01
CA ASN A 160 28.42 0.50 -2.60
C ASN A 160 27.77 1.64 -1.81
N HIS A 161 27.66 2.84 -2.40
CA HIS A 161 26.94 3.94 -1.77
C HIS A 161 25.45 3.59 -1.62
N TYR A 162 24.81 3.10 -2.68
CA TYR A 162 23.41 2.69 -2.67
C TYR A 162 23.12 1.65 -1.56
N ILE A 163 23.98 0.65 -1.38
CA ILE A 163 23.83 -0.37 -0.33
C ILE A 163 24.01 0.23 1.06
N LYS A 164 25.01 1.10 1.24
CA LYS A 164 25.26 1.76 2.52
C LYS A 164 24.06 2.61 2.95
N GLU A 165 23.48 3.35 2.01
CA GLU A 165 22.25 4.12 2.25
C GLU A 165 21.06 3.21 2.56
N GLY A 166 20.90 2.11 1.82
CA GLY A 166 19.82 1.15 2.04
C GLY A 166 19.90 0.49 3.41
N ILE A 167 21.07 -0.01 3.80
CA ILE A 167 21.27 -0.60 5.13
C ILE A 167 20.99 0.43 6.21
N LYS A 168 21.53 1.65 6.09
CA LYS A 168 21.25 2.73 7.06
C LYS A 168 19.75 3.02 7.16
N THR A 169 19.05 3.06 6.04
CA THR A 169 17.61 3.30 5.97
C THR A 169 16.82 2.19 6.67
N LEU A 170 17.15 0.93 6.38
CA LEU A 170 16.51 -0.23 7.02
C LEU A 170 16.79 -0.26 8.53
N GLN A 171 18.03 0.00 8.93
CA GLN A 171 18.42 0.08 10.34
C GLN A 171 17.62 1.16 11.08
N GLN A 172 17.50 2.34 10.49
CA GLN A 172 16.66 3.41 11.03
C GLN A 172 15.21 2.93 11.13
N ARG A 173 14.63 2.46 10.03
CA ARG A 173 13.22 2.04 9.96
C ARG A 173 12.86 0.93 10.96
N PHE A 174 13.72 -0.07 11.13
CA PHE A 174 13.49 -1.16 12.08
C PHE A 174 13.88 -0.85 13.52
N THR A 175 14.52 0.29 13.78
CA THR A 175 14.84 0.71 15.15
C THR A 175 13.84 1.74 15.66
N THR A 176 13.45 2.70 14.81
CA THR A 176 12.64 3.86 15.22
C THR A 176 11.21 3.82 14.70
N GLY A 177 10.84 2.82 13.88
CA GLY A 177 9.56 2.79 13.19
C GLY A 177 9.52 3.72 11.98
N PRO A 178 8.34 3.92 11.38
CA PRO A 178 8.17 4.85 10.27
C PRO A 178 8.49 6.28 10.73
N THR A 179 9.29 6.99 9.95
CA THR A 179 9.42 8.45 10.06
C THR A 179 8.02 9.02 9.94
N ALA A 180 7.62 9.91 10.83
CA ALA A 180 6.35 10.62 10.77
C ALA A 180 6.51 11.93 9.98
N LEU A 181 5.41 12.49 9.45
CA LEU A 181 5.42 13.87 9.00
C LEU A 181 5.58 14.78 10.24
N ASP A 182 6.64 15.57 10.26
CA ASP A 182 6.90 16.56 11.31
C ASP A 182 6.21 17.88 10.97
N LYS A 183 4.89 17.88 11.16
CA LYS A 183 3.98 18.98 10.87
C LYS A 183 2.93 19.05 11.97
N SER A 184 2.57 20.28 12.36
CA SER A 184 1.39 20.55 13.18
C SER A 184 0.10 20.21 12.45
N ILE A 185 -1.03 20.13 13.16
CA ILE A 185 -2.34 19.86 12.54
C ILE A 185 -2.72 20.91 11.47
N PRO A 186 -2.58 22.23 11.72
CA PRO A 186 -2.80 23.24 10.68
C PRO A 186 -1.94 23.03 9.43
N GLU A 187 -0.67 22.65 9.62
CA GLU A 187 0.25 22.38 8.51
C GLU A 187 -0.10 21.09 7.76
N LEU A 188 -0.57 20.05 8.45
CA LEU A 188 -1.05 18.82 7.84
C LEU A 188 -2.30 19.08 7.00
N VAL A 189 -3.29 19.79 7.55
CA VAL A 189 -4.52 20.16 6.82
C VAL A 189 -4.21 21.00 5.59
N LYS A 190 -3.31 21.98 5.73
CA LYS A 190 -2.84 22.78 4.59
C LYS A 190 -2.14 21.90 3.54
N PHE A 191 -1.24 21.01 3.97
CA PHE A 191 -0.51 20.11 3.08
C PHE A 191 -1.44 19.17 2.31
N MET A 192 -2.46 18.63 2.99
CA MET A 192 -3.51 17.81 2.37
C MET A 192 -4.28 18.60 1.30
N ARG A 193 -4.70 19.83 1.59
CA ARG A 193 -5.37 20.71 0.61
C ARG A 193 -4.50 20.97 -0.62
N GLU A 194 -3.23 21.33 -0.42
CA GLU A 194 -2.31 21.67 -1.51
C GLU A 194 -2.03 20.48 -2.43
N ASN A 195 -1.86 19.27 -1.87
CA ASN A 195 -1.62 18.09 -2.69
C ASN A 195 -2.87 17.68 -3.47
N TYR A 196 -4.03 17.76 -2.85
CA TYR A 196 -5.31 17.50 -3.51
C TYR A 196 -5.56 18.44 -4.71
N VAL A 197 -5.40 19.76 -4.52
CA VAL A 197 -5.55 20.73 -5.61
C VAL A 197 -4.58 20.44 -6.74
N ALA A 198 -3.35 20.04 -6.42
CA ALA A 198 -2.36 19.67 -7.41
C ALA A 198 -2.70 18.35 -8.15
N ALA A 199 -3.29 17.37 -7.47
CA ALA A 199 -3.72 16.12 -8.08
C ALA A 199 -4.80 16.36 -9.13
N ARG A 200 -5.86 17.12 -8.79
CA ARG A 200 -6.90 17.52 -9.77
C ARG A 200 -6.36 18.32 -10.94
N ALA A 201 -5.43 19.23 -10.68
CA ALA A 201 -4.83 20.00 -11.76
C ALA A 201 -4.02 19.12 -12.73
N ALA A 202 -3.51 17.97 -12.26
CA ALA A 202 -2.79 17.02 -13.10
C ALA A 202 -3.75 16.12 -13.90
N ASP A 203 -4.90 15.75 -13.35
CA ASP A 203 -5.96 14.98 -14.02
C ASP A 203 -7.33 15.69 -13.97
N PRO A 204 -7.62 16.57 -14.93
CA PRO A 204 -8.92 17.24 -15.03
C PRO A 204 -10.04 16.34 -15.56
N SER A 205 -9.75 15.10 -15.98
CA SER A 205 -10.67 14.28 -16.78
C SER A 205 -11.71 13.51 -15.96
N GLU A 206 -11.49 13.37 -14.65
CA GLU A 206 -12.46 12.80 -13.70
C GLU A 206 -13.54 13.82 -13.26
N ASP A 207 -13.45 15.08 -13.71
CA ASP A 207 -14.40 16.11 -13.31
C ASP A 207 -15.72 15.99 -14.11
N ASN A 208 -16.72 15.36 -13.49
CA ASN A 208 -18.09 15.25 -13.99
C ASN A 208 -18.80 16.63 -13.99
N GLY A 209 -18.33 17.59 -14.80
CA GLY A 209 -19.09 18.76 -15.27
C GLY A 209 -19.55 19.81 -14.23
N ASP A 210 -19.52 19.52 -12.93
CA ASP A 210 -19.86 20.46 -11.87
C ASP A 210 -18.62 21.26 -11.45
N GLU A 211 -18.79 22.57 -11.17
CA GLU A 211 -17.71 23.41 -10.63
C GLU A 211 -17.19 22.80 -9.32
N ALA A 212 -16.08 22.06 -9.42
CA ALA A 212 -15.37 21.47 -8.30
C ALA A 212 -15.27 22.45 -7.14
N ALA A 213 -15.71 22.01 -5.95
CA ALA A 213 -15.55 22.81 -4.75
C ALA A 213 -14.06 23.17 -4.58
N PRO A 214 -13.72 24.42 -4.23
CA PRO A 214 -12.33 24.87 -4.16
C PRO A 214 -11.51 24.14 -3.07
N SER A 215 -12.17 23.35 -2.22
CA SER A 215 -11.58 22.54 -1.16
C SER A 215 -12.59 21.50 -0.68
N TYR A 216 -12.15 20.26 -0.49
CA TYR A 216 -12.92 19.21 0.19
C TYR A 216 -12.93 19.36 1.72
N LEU A 217 -12.20 20.34 2.27
CA LEU A 217 -12.18 20.64 3.71
C LEU A 217 -13.33 21.57 4.12
N MET A 218 -14.05 21.23 5.19
CA MET A 218 -15.13 22.05 5.74
C MET A 218 -14.58 23.27 6.52
N SER A 219 -15.43 24.29 6.71
CA SER A 219 -15.12 25.44 7.56
C SER A 219 -14.81 25.00 9.01
N PRO A 220 -13.94 25.70 9.74
CA PRO A 220 -13.67 25.43 11.16
C PRO A 220 -14.91 25.35 12.05
N ALA A 221 -14.86 24.48 13.05
CA ALA A 221 -15.83 24.45 14.15
C ALA A 221 -15.57 25.60 15.13
N SER A 222 -16.63 26.16 15.71
CA SER A 222 -16.52 27.07 16.84
C SER A 222 -16.23 26.29 18.14
N ASP A 223 -15.77 26.99 19.18
CA ASP A 223 -15.60 26.38 20.51
C ASP A 223 -16.95 25.91 21.09
N ASP A 224 -18.06 26.57 20.74
CA ASP A 224 -19.41 26.18 21.15
C ASP A 224 -19.81 24.85 20.47
N ASP A 225 -19.51 24.67 19.17
CA ASP A 225 -19.77 23.41 18.46
C ASP A 225 -18.99 22.23 19.08
N ILE A 226 -17.73 22.48 19.47
CA ILE A 226 -16.89 21.47 20.13
C ILE A 226 -17.42 21.16 21.53
N GLN A 227 -17.89 22.17 22.26
CA GLN A 227 -18.49 21.99 23.58
C GLN A 227 -19.79 21.17 23.50
N GLU A 228 -20.67 21.48 22.55
CA GLU A 228 -21.90 20.72 22.29
C GLU A 228 -21.58 19.24 21.97
N LEU A 229 -20.57 18.99 21.14
CA LEU A 229 -20.13 17.63 20.84
C LEU A 229 -19.66 16.88 22.10
N GLN A 230 -18.82 17.50 22.94
CA GLN A 230 -18.35 16.89 24.19
C GLN A 230 -19.49 16.60 25.16
N GLU A 231 -20.49 17.48 25.23
CA GLU A 231 -21.69 17.29 26.04
C GLU A 231 -22.54 16.12 25.51
N ARG A 232 -22.67 15.99 24.19
CA ARG A 232 -23.40 14.92 23.53
C ARG A 232 -22.77 13.54 23.76
N ILE A 233 -21.45 13.42 23.57
CA ILE A 233 -20.74 12.13 23.73
C ILE A 233 -20.42 11.83 25.21
N GLY A 234 -20.48 12.83 26.10
CA GLY A 234 -20.31 12.66 27.54
C GLY A 234 -18.86 12.57 28.02
N PHE A 235 -17.88 12.97 27.22
CA PHE A 235 -16.46 13.01 27.61
C PHE A 235 -15.68 14.13 26.92
N THR A 236 -14.51 14.46 27.47
CA THR A 236 -13.58 15.45 26.89
C THR A 236 -12.85 14.84 25.70
N LEU A 237 -12.95 15.49 24.54
CA LEU A 237 -12.23 15.08 23.33
C LEU A 237 -10.71 15.27 23.48
N PRO A 238 -9.90 14.45 22.78
CA PRO A 238 -8.46 14.62 22.79
C PRO A 238 -8.07 15.97 22.16
N ASP A 239 -6.99 16.57 22.68
CA ASP A 239 -6.57 17.92 22.30
C ASP A 239 -6.27 18.06 20.81
N ASP A 240 -5.68 17.02 20.22
CA ASP A 240 -5.35 17.00 18.81
C ASP A 240 -6.58 16.96 17.90
N TYR A 241 -7.60 16.18 18.25
CA TYR A 241 -8.86 16.20 17.50
C TYR A 241 -9.60 17.53 17.62
N LYS A 242 -9.61 18.17 18.81
CA LYS A 242 -10.17 19.52 18.97
C LYS A 242 -9.40 20.56 18.14
N GLU A 243 -8.08 20.45 18.07
CA GLU A 243 -7.26 21.32 17.21
C GLU A 243 -7.64 21.12 15.74
N PHE A 244 -7.84 19.88 15.29
CA PHE A 244 -8.32 19.60 13.94
C PHE A 244 -9.66 20.27 13.67
N LEU A 245 -10.66 20.09 14.54
CA LEU A 245 -11.99 20.71 14.36
C LEU A 245 -11.92 22.23 14.26
N ARG A 246 -11.03 22.89 15.02
CA ARG A 246 -10.78 24.35 14.94
C ARG A 246 -10.08 24.80 13.66
N VAL A 247 -9.45 23.88 12.93
CA VAL A 247 -8.82 24.15 11.63
C VAL A 247 -9.75 23.79 10.48
N SER A 248 -10.50 22.70 10.61
CA SER A 248 -11.47 22.21 9.64
C SER A 248 -12.46 21.28 10.33
N ASN A 249 -13.76 21.57 10.18
CA ASN A 249 -14.82 20.77 10.78
C ASN A 249 -15.18 19.55 9.92
N GLY A 250 -14.18 18.73 9.55
CA GLY A 250 -14.38 17.54 8.71
C GLY A 250 -14.16 17.77 7.21
N PHE A 251 -14.58 16.79 6.41
CA PHE A 251 -14.46 16.78 4.95
C PHE A 251 -15.84 16.85 4.30
N SER A 252 -15.96 17.48 3.13
CA SER A 252 -17.19 17.58 2.36
C SER A 252 -17.41 16.32 1.51
N GLU A 253 -18.67 15.88 1.39
CA GLU A 253 -19.06 14.62 0.74
C GLU A 253 -18.85 14.58 -0.79
N ASN A 254 -18.53 15.69 -1.45
CA ASN A 254 -18.69 15.81 -2.91
C ASN A 254 -17.43 15.45 -3.74
N ASP A 255 -16.54 14.57 -3.27
CA ASP A 255 -15.27 14.38 -3.99
C ASP A 255 -14.65 12.98 -3.95
N ASP A 256 -14.98 12.20 -4.99
CA ASP A 256 -14.48 10.84 -5.22
C ASP A 256 -12.95 10.77 -5.43
N LEU A 257 -12.30 11.88 -5.79
CA LEU A 257 -10.88 11.91 -6.17
C LEU A 257 -9.91 11.47 -5.08
N LEU A 258 -10.33 11.65 -3.82
CA LEU A 258 -9.51 11.26 -2.70
C LEU A 258 -9.71 9.82 -2.29
N ASP A 259 -10.81 9.14 -2.63
CA ASP A 259 -11.11 7.78 -2.14
C ASP A 259 -10.62 7.62 -0.68
N MET A 260 -10.92 8.66 0.12
CA MET A 260 -10.55 8.71 1.52
C MET A 260 -11.76 8.12 2.23
N ASP A 261 -11.99 6.84 1.92
CA ASP A 261 -13.04 5.92 2.33
C ASP A 261 -13.50 6.23 3.77
N GLY A 262 -14.41 7.19 3.95
CA GLY A 262 -14.72 7.77 5.26
C GLY A 262 -14.64 9.29 5.26
N ILE A 263 -15.62 9.93 4.63
CA ILE A 263 -15.86 11.37 4.72
C ILE A 263 -15.90 11.77 6.19
N PHE A 264 -14.92 12.55 6.65
CA PHE A 264 -14.88 12.98 8.04
C PHE A 264 -16.09 13.81 8.37
N TYR A 265 -16.82 13.37 9.39
CA TYR A 265 -17.91 14.14 9.93
C TYR A 265 -17.42 15.44 10.55
N GLY A 266 -18.18 16.49 10.28
CA GLY A 266 -18.18 17.66 11.13
C GLY A 266 -18.74 17.33 12.50
N SER A 267 -18.40 18.18 13.48
CA SER A 267 -18.76 18.04 14.89
C SER A 267 -20.25 17.81 15.13
N SER A 268 -21.14 18.24 14.25
CA SER A 268 -22.59 18.00 14.35
C SER A 268 -23.02 16.57 14.06
N CYS A 269 -22.22 15.81 13.30
CA CYS A 269 -22.55 14.45 12.85
C CYS A 269 -21.78 13.36 13.61
N VAL A 270 -20.76 13.73 14.39
CA VAL A 270 -20.04 12.80 15.27
C VAL A 270 -20.96 12.33 16.39
N ASP A 271 -21.15 11.02 16.51
CA ASP A 271 -21.95 10.39 17.54
C ASP A 271 -21.38 9.01 17.91
N TRP A 272 -21.96 8.38 18.94
CA TRP A 272 -21.70 6.99 19.28
C TRP A 272 -22.08 6.06 18.13
N ASP A 273 -21.20 5.11 17.85
CA ASP A 273 -21.47 4.04 16.90
C ASP A 273 -21.76 2.75 17.66
N ASP A 274 -23.02 2.37 17.69
CA ASP A 274 -23.46 1.12 18.32
C ASP A 274 -23.18 -0.11 17.43
N SER A 275 -22.92 0.08 16.13
CA SER A 275 -22.70 -1.03 15.19
C SER A 275 -21.39 -1.78 15.46
N ILE A 276 -20.43 -1.14 16.13
CA ILE A 276 -19.17 -1.78 16.50
C ILE A 276 -19.38 -2.99 17.42
N GLU A 277 -20.36 -2.96 18.31
CA GLU A 277 -20.63 -4.09 19.21
C GLU A 277 -21.14 -5.32 18.45
N ASP A 278 -21.85 -5.08 17.35
CA ASP A 278 -22.34 -6.10 16.43
C ASP A 278 -21.21 -6.65 15.54
N THR A 279 -20.11 -5.93 15.40
CA THR A 279 -18.90 -6.51 14.80
C THR A 279 -18.30 -7.55 15.74
N GLU A 280 -17.71 -8.60 15.17
CA GLU A 280 -16.87 -9.53 15.93
C GLU A 280 -15.53 -8.90 16.35
N GLN A 281 -15.28 -7.66 15.93
CA GLN A 281 -14.02 -6.97 16.12
C GLN A 281 -13.96 -6.28 17.48
N GLY A 282 -12.85 -6.51 18.18
CA GLY A 282 -12.51 -5.77 19.38
C GLY A 282 -11.68 -4.54 19.08
N ILE A 283 -11.17 -3.90 20.11
CA ILE A 283 -10.16 -2.84 19.97
C ILE A 283 -8.79 -3.48 19.67
N GLU A 284 -8.55 -3.79 18.40
CA GLU A 284 -7.32 -4.45 17.98
C GLU A 284 -6.16 -3.44 17.89
N LEU A 285 -5.21 -3.53 18.83
CA LEU A 285 -4.03 -2.66 18.84
C LEU A 285 -2.90 -3.21 17.94
N LEU A 286 -2.94 -4.49 17.59
CA LEU A 286 -1.96 -5.14 16.74
C LEU A 286 -2.72 -5.99 15.70
N PRO A 287 -2.98 -5.45 14.50
CA PRO A 287 -3.75 -6.13 13.47
C PRO A 287 -3.04 -7.35 12.90
N TYR A 288 -3.76 -8.14 12.11
CA TYR A 288 -3.25 -9.32 11.44
C TYR A 288 -2.02 -9.02 10.59
N SER A 289 -2.02 -7.95 9.80
CA SER A 289 -0.89 -7.56 8.94
C SER A 289 0.41 -7.27 9.70
N TYR A 290 0.31 -7.06 11.02
CA TYR A 290 1.44 -6.82 11.93
C TYR A 290 1.72 -8.01 12.86
N THR A 291 0.87 -9.04 12.81
CA THR A 291 1.02 -10.30 13.52
C THR A 291 1.11 -11.45 12.52
N ALA A 292 1.23 -12.69 12.99
CA ALA A 292 1.13 -13.86 12.11
C ALA A 292 -0.24 -14.52 12.30
N ILE A 293 -0.77 -15.21 11.29
CA ILE A 293 -2.15 -15.76 11.32
C ILE A 293 -2.36 -16.71 12.49
N ASP A 294 -1.31 -17.43 12.86
CA ASP A 294 -1.26 -18.36 13.98
C ASP A 294 -1.20 -17.66 15.34
N LEU A 295 -1.07 -16.33 15.36
CA LEU A 295 -1.04 -15.49 16.56
C LEU A 295 -2.35 -14.73 16.80
N MET A 296 -3.35 -14.84 15.92
CA MET A 296 -4.62 -14.12 16.06
C MET A 296 -5.33 -14.46 17.38
N ASP A 297 -5.32 -15.74 17.76
CA ASP A 297 -5.94 -16.21 19.02
C ASP A 297 -5.13 -15.85 20.28
N THR A 298 -4.01 -15.13 20.13
CA THR A 298 -3.18 -14.73 21.29
C THR A 298 -3.88 -13.67 22.15
N PHE A 299 -4.72 -12.84 21.53
CA PHE A 299 -5.36 -11.70 22.19
C PHE A 299 -6.88 -11.83 22.14
N GLU A 300 -7.50 -11.89 23.31
CA GLU A 300 -8.94 -11.70 23.45
C GLU A 300 -9.22 -10.19 23.53
N TRP A 301 -9.34 -9.53 22.37
CA TRP A 301 -9.60 -8.11 22.29
C TRP A 301 -10.98 -7.77 22.87
N PRO A 302 -11.09 -6.74 23.73
CA PRO A 302 -12.37 -6.38 24.32
C PRO A 302 -13.28 -5.74 23.27
N LYS A 303 -14.57 -6.12 23.27
CA LYS A 303 -15.62 -5.33 22.62
C LYS A 303 -15.80 -4.02 23.36
N ALA A 304 -16.02 -2.94 22.62
CA ALA A 304 -16.20 -1.62 23.18
C ALA A 304 -16.89 -0.68 22.20
N GLN A 305 -17.67 0.26 22.75
CA GLN A 305 -18.22 1.37 21.99
C GLN A 305 -17.12 2.37 21.60
N ALA A 306 -17.34 3.04 20.47
CA ALA A 306 -16.52 4.13 19.96
C ALA A 306 -17.42 5.26 19.45
N ILE A 307 -16.86 6.44 19.26
CA ILE A 307 -17.53 7.47 18.46
C ILE A 307 -17.11 7.32 17.00
N SER A 308 -18.06 7.44 16.07
CA SER A 308 -17.75 7.47 14.65
C SER A 308 -17.32 8.88 14.24
N LEU A 309 -16.17 8.96 13.58
CA LEU A 309 -15.61 10.18 13.03
C LEU A 309 -15.93 10.35 11.53
N GLY A 310 -16.58 9.38 10.89
CA GLY A 310 -16.84 9.42 9.45
C GLY A 310 -18.13 8.74 9.04
N ALA A 311 -18.44 8.84 7.74
CA ALA A 311 -19.70 8.39 7.14
C ALA A 311 -20.09 6.93 7.45
N GLY A 312 -19.11 6.04 7.62
CA GLY A 312 -19.36 4.62 7.80
C GLY A 312 -19.84 3.96 6.51
N GLY A 313 -20.38 2.75 6.65
CA GLY A 313 -21.01 2.02 5.54
C GLY A 313 -20.01 1.33 4.62
N ASP A 314 -20.27 1.39 3.31
CA ASP A 314 -19.41 0.73 2.32
C ASP A 314 -18.01 1.33 2.38
N GLU A 315 -17.92 2.66 2.45
CA GLU A 315 -16.69 3.46 2.62
C GLU A 315 -15.89 3.15 3.89
N GLY A 316 -16.34 2.25 4.75
CA GLY A 316 -15.64 1.92 5.99
C GLY A 316 -15.83 2.97 7.09
N ASN A 317 -15.33 2.60 8.27
CA ASN A 317 -15.60 3.25 9.53
C ASN A 317 -14.31 3.83 10.11
N ILE A 318 -14.41 5.01 10.69
CA ILE A 318 -13.31 5.67 11.41
C ILE A 318 -13.76 5.85 12.85
N TRP A 319 -13.21 5.05 13.76
CA TRP A 319 -13.62 5.05 15.16
C TRP A 319 -12.58 5.70 16.05
N LEU A 320 -13.03 6.49 17.02
CA LEU A 320 -12.20 7.00 18.12
C LEU A 320 -12.63 6.35 19.44
N PHE A 321 -11.69 5.67 20.09
CA PHE A 321 -11.94 5.00 21.37
C PHE A 321 -11.44 5.83 22.54
N GLU A 322 -12.29 5.94 23.56
CA GLU A 322 -11.97 6.67 24.80
C GLU A 322 -10.97 5.92 25.71
N PRO A 323 -10.29 6.64 26.64
CA PRO A 323 -9.23 6.05 27.46
C PRO A 323 -9.61 4.83 28.29
N ARG A 324 -10.87 4.75 28.73
CA ARG A 324 -11.34 3.57 29.48
C ARG A 324 -11.34 2.31 28.62
N ASN A 325 -11.70 2.45 27.34
CA ASN A 325 -11.76 1.36 26.39
C ASN A 325 -10.34 0.98 25.92
N VAL A 326 -9.50 1.97 25.59
CA VAL A 326 -8.08 1.75 25.25
C VAL A 326 -7.34 1.01 26.38
N LYS A 327 -7.58 1.38 27.64
CA LYS A 327 -6.96 0.69 28.78
C LYS A 327 -7.32 -0.81 28.84
N LYS A 328 -8.57 -1.18 28.56
CA LYS A 328 -8.98 -2.60 28.51
C LYS A 328 -8.23 -3.34 27.40
N ALA A 329 -8.05 -2.70 26.25
CA ALA A 329 -7.30 -3.28 25.13
C ALA A 329 -5.83 -3.49 25.48
N LEU A 330 -5.20 -2.51 26.14
CA LEU A 330 -3.83 -2.64 26.65
C LEU A 330 -3.71 -3.77 27.69
N GLU A 331 -4.68 -3.92 28.58
CA GLU A 331 -4.71 -5.04 29.53
C GLU A 331 -4.84 -6.40 28.82
N ALA A 332 -5.61 -6.48 27.73
CA ALA A 332 -5.70 -7.69 26.90
C ALA A 332 -4.38 -7.99 26.20
N PHE A 333 -3.75 -6.97 25.61
CA PHE A 333 -2.43 -7.07 25.03
C PHE A 333 -1.39 -7.58 26.04
N GLU A 334 -1.31 -7.01 27.24
CA GLU A 334 -0.30 -7.41 28.24
C GLU A 334 -0.49 -8.86 28.70
N ARG A 335 -1.72 -9.37 28.76
CA ARG A 335 -1.99 -10.78 29.05
C ARG A 335 -1.45 -11.69 27.94
N GLY A 336 -1.79 -11.39 26.68
CA GLY A 336 -1.30 -12.15 25.53
C GLY A 336 0.22 -12.09 25.42
N TYR A 337 0.78 -10.88 25.50
CA TYR A 337 2.22 -10.63 25.44
C TYR A 337 2.99 -11.42 26.49
N LYS A 338 2.56 -11.39 27.76
CA LYS A 338 3.25 -12.10 28.85
C LYS A 338 3.32 -13.61 28.60
N ASN A 339 2.24 -14.19 28.10
CA ASN A 339 2.09 -15.64 27.90
C ASN A 339 2.69 -16.13 26.57
N ALA A 340 2.98 -15.22 25.64
CA ALA A 340 3.52 -15.57 24.34
C ALA A 340 4.95 -16.12 24.41
N PRO A 341 5.30 -17.10 23.55
CA PRO A 341 6.67 -17.50 23.28
C PRO A 341 7.57 -16.32 22.87
N GLU A 342 8.87 -16.46 23.10
CA GLU A 342 9.87 -15.43 22.78
C GLU A 342 9.90 -15.07 21.28
N LYS A 343 9.65 -16.04 20.40
CA LYS A 343 9.55 -15.79 18.94
C LYS A 343 8.42 -14.79 18.64
N ASP A 344 7.29 -14.97 19.29
CA ASP A 344 6.04 -14.24 18.99
C ASP A 344 6.04 -12.87 19.64
N LYS A 345 6.62 -12.75 20.84
CA LYS A 345 6.88 -11.45 21.49
C LYS A 345 7.62 -10.48 20.57
N ARG A 346 8.61 -10.96 19.82
CA ARG A 346 9.36 -10.14 18.86
C ARG A 346 8.50 -9.64 17.70
N VAL A 347 7.51 -10.43 17.28
CA VAL A 347 6.52 -10.01 16.27
C VAL A 347 5.67 -8.88 16.84
N PHE A 348 5.21 -9.01 18.09
CA PHE A 348 4.44 -7.96 18.76
C PHE A 348 5.25 -6.69 18.99
N GLU A 349 6.50 -6.80 19.43
CA GLU A 349 7.42 -5.66 19.57
C GLU A 349 7.63 -4.95 18.23
N ARG A 350 7.73 -5.71 17.13
CA ARG A 350 7.86 -5.17 15.77
C ARG A 350 6.60 -4.41 15.36
N GLY A 351 5.41 -4.98 15.56
CA GLY A 351 4.14 -4.30 15.31
C GLY A 351 4.00 -3.01 16.13
N ALA A 352 4.41 -3.05 17.40
CA ALA A 352 4.39 -1.85 18.25
C ALA A 352 5.37 -0.76 17.78
N ILE A 353 6.54 -1.12 17.26
CA ILE A 353 7.47 -0.18 16.62
C ILE A 353 6.82 0.46 15.39
N ASP A 354 6.17 -0.33 14.55
CA ASP A 354 5.55 0.12 13.30
C ASP A 354 4.39 1.09 13.53
N LEU A 355 3.52 0.76 14.49
CA LEU A 355 2.27 1.49 14.71
C LEU A 355 2.42 2.64 15.70
N TYR A 356 3.28 2.49 16.72
CA TYR A 356 3.30 3.37 17.88
C TYR A 356 4.67 3.99 18.19
N GLY A 357 5.73 3.55 17.49
CA GLY A 357 7.12 3.91 17.78
C GLY A 357 7.76 3.10 18.90
N GLY A 358 7.13 2.00 19.30
CA GLY A 358 7.67 1.02 20.25
C GLY A 358 6.67 0.59 21.31
N LEU A 359 7.02 -0.47 22.03
CA LEU A 359 6.16 -1.08 23.05
C LEU A 359 5.82 -0.12 24.20
N GLU A 360 6.82 0.63 24.67
CA GLU A 360 6.62 1.64 25.73
C GLU A 360 5.72 2.79 25.29
N GLU A 361 5.75 3.15 24.00
CA GLU A 361 4.87 4.18 23.46
C GLU A 361 3.45 3.68 23.29
N MET A 362 3.27 2.42 22.89
CA MET A 362 1.97 1.76 22.85
C MET A 362 1.32 1.68 24.24
N ARG A 363 2.10 1.38 25.28
CA ARG A 363 1.61 1.32 26.68
C ARG A 363 1.11 2.65 27.24
N LYS A 364 1.47 3.77 26.59
CA LYS A 364 1.05 5.13 26.97
C LYS A 364 -0.17 5.61 26.18
N LEU A 365 -0.78 4.76 25.36
CA LEU A 365 -1.96 5.14 24.60
C LEU A 365 -3.12 5.46 25.55
N ASP A 366 -3.58 6.71 25.49
CA ASP A 366 -4.84 7.13 26.10
C ASP A 366 -5.98 7.11 25.06
N TRP A 367 -5.66 7.32 23.78
CA TRP A 367 -6.64 7.33 22.69
C TRP A 367 -6.10 6.53 21.51
N VAL A 368 -6.99 5.84 20.80
CA VAL A 368 -6.67 5.18 19.54
C VAL A 368 -7.75 5.51 18.52
N VAL A 369 -7.32 5.82 17.30
CA VAL A 369 -8.21 5.86 16.14
C VAL A 369 -8.05 4.55 15.40
N ILE A 370 -9.13 3.91 14.99
CA ILE A 370 -9.08 2.70 14.16
C ILE A 370 -9.89 2.97 12.91
N THR A 371 -9.31 2.70 11.74
CA THR A 371 -10.09 2.60 10.51
C THR A 371 -10.39 1.16 10.20
N TRP A 372 -11.58 0.87 9.68
CA TRP A 372 -12.00 -0.47 9.32
C TRP A 372 -12.85 -0.44 8.06
N TYR A 373 -12.60 -1.37 7.13
CA TYR A 373 -13.34 -1.49 5.89
C TYR A 373 -13.99 -2.86 5.79
N HIS A 374 -15.24 -2.92 5.33
CA HIS A 374 -15.92 -4.22 5.20
C HIS A 374 -15.26 -5.14 4.16
N TRP A 375 -14.55 -4.58 3.17
CA TRP A 375 -13.73 -5.32 2.21
C TRP A 375 -12.29 -5.59 2.66
N ALA A 376 -11.79 -4.88 3.67
CA ALA A 376 -10.47 -5.10 4.26
C ALA A 376 -10.64 -5.51 5.73
N PRO A 377 -10.68 -6.81 6.04
CA PRO A 377 -11.06 -7.30 7.36
C PRO A 377 -10.07 -6.91 8.47
N ASP A 378 -8.89 -6.40 8.11
CA ASP A 378 -7.84 -6.04 9.05
C ASP A 378 -7.98 -4.56 9.47
N PRO A 379 -8.28 -4.27 10.75
CA PRO A 379 -8.40 -2.90 11.22
C PRO A 379 -7.05 -2.18 11.21
N GLU A 380 -7.05 -0.86 11.02
CA GLU A 380 -5.81 -0.07 11.04
C GLU A 380 -5.78 0.91 12.21
N PRO A 381 -5.01 0.64 13.28
CA PRO A 381 -4.97 1.48 14.46
C PRO A 381 -3.89 2.56 14.39
N TYR A 382 -4.23 3.77 14.80
CA TYR A 382 -3.38 4.95 14.77
C TYR A 382 -3.13 5.49 16.19
N LYS A 383 -1.88 5.89 16.44
CA LYS A 383 -1.48 6.61 17.65
C LYS A 383 -2.14 7.99 17.67
N ALA A 384 -3.29 8.09 18.34
CA ALA A 384 -4.13 9.29 18.41
C ALA A 384 -4.62 9.81 17.04
N PHE A 385 -5.40 10.89 17.06
CA PHE A 385 -5.99 11.48 15.85
C PHE A 385 -4.91 12.06 14.92
N THR A 386 -3.88 12.67 15.50
CA THR A 386 -2.73 13.18 14.73
C THR A 386 -2.05 12.07 13.91
N GLY A 387 -1.98 10.84 14.46
CA GLY A 387 -1.42 9.69 13.75
C GLY A 387 -2.20 9.38 12.47
N TYR A 388 -3.53 9.36 12.57
CA TYR A 388 -4.42 9.22 11.42
C TYR A 388 -4.24 10.35 10.41
N LEU A 389 -4.22 11.61 10.87
CA LEU A 389 -4.10 12.77 9.99
C LEU A 389 -2.78 12.78 9.20
N LYS A 390 -1.70 12.28 9.79
CA LYS A 390 -0.41 12.13 9.10
C LYS A 390 -0.46 11.07 8.01
N TYR A 391 -1.25 10.01 8.19
CA TYR A 391 -1.48 9.01 7.15
C TYR A 391 -2.30 9.61 6.00
N ALA A 392 -3.42 10.27 6.30
CA ALA A 392 -4.23 10.98 5.30
C ALA A 392 -3.39 11.99 4.49
N ALA A 393 -2.51 12.73 5.16
CA ALA A 393 -1.58 13.65 4.51
C ALA A 393 -0.60 12.99 3.54
N ARG A 394 -0.13 11.78 3.83
CA ARG A 394 0.69 11.00 2.90
C ARG A 394 -0.09 10.47 1.74
N TYR A 395 -1.30 9.99 2.00
CA TYR A 395 -2.19 9.48 0.97
C TYR A 395 -2.47 10.57 -0.07
N ALA A 396 -2.84 11.78 0.38
CA ALA A 396 -3.04 12.93 -0.50
C ALA A 396 -1.79 13.29 -1.33
N GLN A 397 -0.59 13.15 -0.76
CA GLN A 397 0.66 13.32 -1.50
C GLN A 397 0.85 12.22 -2.55
N GLY A 398 0.58 10.95 -2.22
CA GLY A 398 0.68 9.82 -3.14
C GLY A 398 -0.24 9.99 -4.35
N ARG A 399 -1.52 10.34 -4.14
CA ARG A 399 -2.47 10.61 -5.21
C ARG A 399 -2.01 11.71 -6.17
N LYS A 400 -1.40 12.78 -5.65
CA LYS A 400 -0.79 13.82 -6.48
C LYS A 400 0.34 13.28 -7.36
N GLU A 401 1.21 12.45 -6.77
CA GLU A 401 2.33 11.83 -7.49
C GLU A 401 1.81 10.90 -8.60
N GLU A 402 0.82 10.06 -8.30
CA GLU A 402 0.14 9.17 -9.27
C GLU A 402 -0.51 9.95 -10.41
N ALA A 403 -1.37 10.93 -10.10
CA ALA A 403 -2.02 11.75 -11.13
C ALA A 403 -1.00 12.48 -12.03
N SER A 404 0.12 12.92 -11.44
CA SER A 404 1.23 13.52 -12.21
C SER A 404 1.92 12.51 -13.14
N GLU A 405 2.09 11.26 -12.70
CA GLU A 405 2.66 10.19 -13.51
C GLU A 405 1.74 9.77 -14.65
N GLU A 406 0.44 9.61 -14.39
CA GLU A 406 -0.58 9.27 -15.37
C GLU A 406 -0.70 10.35 -16.45
N ALA A 407 -0.80 11.62 -16.06
CA ALA A 407 -0.83 12.74 -16.99
C ALA A 407 0.43 12.82 -17.87
N ASN A 408 1.59 12.41 -17.34
CA ASN A 408 2.82 12.33 -18.13
C ASN A 408 2.88 11.08 -19.01
N GLY A 409 2.30 9.96 -18.57
CA GLY A 409 2.18 8.72 -19.32
C GLY A 409 1.25 8.85 -20.52
N GLU A 410 0.10 9.50 -20.36
CA GLU A 410 -0.84 9.75 -21.45
C GLU A 410 -0.25 10.65 -22.54
N LYS A 411 0.48 11.71 -22.14
CA LYS A 411 1.19 12.58 -23.09
C LYS A 411 2.21 11.80 -23.94
N ARG A 412 2.84 10.77 -23.37
CA ARG A 412 3.76 9.90 -24.10
C ARG A 412 3.02 9.01 -25.10
N LYS A 413 1.89 8.42 -24.72
CA LYS A 413 1.07 7.60 -25.64
C LYS A 413 0.57 8.42 -26.84
N ARG A 414 -0.01 9.61 -26.60
CA ARG A 414 -0.50 10.50 -27.66
C ARG A 414 0.61 11.00 -28.60
N GLY A 415 1.86 11.08 -28.14
CA GLY A 415 3.00 11.48 -28.96
C GLY A 415 3.55 10.37 -29.87
N ASP A 416 3.36 9.10 -29.49
CA ASP A 416 3.90 7.93 -30.21
C ASP A 416 2.92 7.42 -31.29
N ASP A 417 1.62 7.65 -31.11
CA ASP A 417 0.58 7.35 -32.09
C ASP A 417 0.56 8.33 -33.28
N GLY A 418 1.42 9.36 -33.26
CA GLY A 418 1.53 10.42 -34.27
C GLY A 418 2.23 10.04 -35.57
N TYR A 419 2.55 8.75 -35.79
CA TYR A 419 3.06 8.26 -37.07
C TYR A 419 1.93 7.62 -37.91
N GLY A 420 1.34 8.44 -38.78
CA GLY A 420 0.95 7.94 -40.10
C GLY A 420 -0.53 7.67 -40.38
N SER A 421 -1.46 8.56 -40.00
CA SER A 421 -2.61 8.79 -40.86
C SER A 421 -2.18 9.75 -41.97
N GLY A 422 -1.49 9.19 -42.97
CA GLY A 422 -1.17 9.87 -44.20
C GLY A 422 -2.46 10.40 -44.83
N ASP A 423 -2.43 11.71 -45.06
CA ASP A 423 -3.30 12.46 -45.95
C ASP A 423 -3.29 11.82 -47.34
N GLY A 424 -4.13 10.79 -47.49
CA GLY A 424 -4.47 10.17 -48.75
C GLY A 424 -5.68 10.91 -49.31
N GLY A 425 -5.42 11.98 -50.04
CA GLY A 425 -6.44 12.65 -50.85
C GLY A 425 -7.15 11.65 -51.75
N GLN A 426 -8.47 11.60 -51.61
CA GLN A 426 -9.36 11.14 -52.66
C GLN A 426 -10.47 12.17 -52.82
N ASP A 427 -10.33 12.93 -53.90
CA ASP A 427 -11.41 13.64 -54.57
C ASP A 427 -12.57 12.67 -54.83
N ALA A 428 -13.76 13.04 -54.35
CA ALA A 428 -15.04 12.49 -54.81
C ALA A 428 -16.12 13.58 -54.64
N GLU A 429 -16.17 14.49 -55.61
CA GLU A 429 -17.40 15.19 -55.98
C GLU A 429 -18.19 14.29 -56.94
N GLU A 430 -19.41 13.92 -56.54
CA GLU A 430 -20.58 13.47 -57.35
C GLU A 430 -21.48 12.68 -56.38
N ALA A 431 -22.79 12.80 -56.32
CA ALA A 431 -23.80 13.73 -56.78
C ALA A 431 -25.07 13.36 -56.00
N GLU A 432 -25.94 14.35 -55.80
CA GLU A 432 -27.40 14.32 -55.65
C GLU A 432 -28.14 12.99 -55.37
N GLY A 433 -29.03 13.05 -54.37
CA GLY A 433 -30.10 12.07 -54.17
C GLY A 433 -30.96 12.43 -52.96
N GLU A 434 -31.97 13.28 -53.20
CA GLU A 434 -33.15 13.42 -52.35
C GLU A 434 -33.85 12.06 -52.20
N ASP A 435 -34.37 11.74 -51.01
CA ASP A 435 -35.79 11.39 -50.86
C ASP A 435 -36.17 11.16 -49.39
N GLU A 436 -37.36 11.65 -49.10
CA GLU A 436 -38.14 11.56 -47.87
C GLU A 436 -38.50 10.10 -47.54
N GLU A 437 -38.67 9.77 -46.26
CA GLU A 437 -39.90 9.11 -45.79
C GLU A 437 -39.94 9.03 -44.25
N GLU A 438 -41.07 9.50 -43.73
CA GLU A 438 -41.57 9.32 -42.37
C GLU A 438 -41.78 7.82 -42.08
N GLU A 439 -41.57 7.38 -40.84
CA GLU A 439 -42.58 6.52 -40.20
C GLU A 439 -42.43 6.48 -38.67
N ASP A 440 -43.56 6.78 -38.04
CA ASP A 440 -43.86 6.69 -36.63
C ASP A 440 -43.75 5.27 -36.08
N GLY A 441 -43.39 5.15 -34.80
CA GLY A 441 -43.32 3.86 -34.12
C GLY A 441 -43.36 3.95 -32.60
N GLU A 442 -44.46 4.48 -32.06
CA GLU A 442 -44.83 4.33 -30.65
C GLU A 442 -44.91 2.83 -30.26
N GLY A 443 -44.19 2.44 -29.20
CA GLY A 443 -44.22 1.08 -28.66
C GLY A 443 -44.29 1.08 -27.14
N GLN A 444 -45.51 1.19 -26.62
CA GLN A 444 -45.84 1.12 -25.19
C GLN A 444 -45.52 -0.24 -24.55
N GLY A 445 -44.91 -0.18 -23.36
CA GLY A 445 -45.43 -0.81 -22.15
C GLY A 445 -45.14 -2.30 -21.88
N LYS A 446 -44.56 -2.56 -20.70
CA LYS A 446 -45.15 -3.49 -19.71
C LYS A 446 -44.54 -3.33 -18.31
N PRO A 447 -45.35 -3.19 -17.25
CA PRO A 447 -44.91 -3.14 -15.86
C PRO A 447 -44.77 -4.56 -15.27
N VAL A 448 -43.73 -4.77 -14.46
CA VAL A 448 -43.54 -6.01 -13.69
C VAL A 448 -44.27 -5.89 -12.35
N ALA A 449 -45.06 -6.92 -12.04
CA ALA A 449 -45.95 -7.02 -10.91
C ALA A 449 -45.20 -7.24 -9.58
N LYS A 450 -45.65 -6.52 -8.53
CA LYS A 450 -45.37 -6.80 -7.13
C LYS A 450 -46.12 -8.06 -6.67
N GLN A 451 -45.43 -8.98 -6.01
CA GLN A 451 -46.05 -10.00 -5.17
C GLN A 451 -46.26 -9.47 -3.73
N PRO A 452 -47.37 -9.80 -3.06
CA PRO A 452 -47.58 -9.52 -1.64
C PRO A 452 -46.98 -10.62 -0.76
N ARG A 453 -46.30 -10.24 0.33
CA ARG A 453 -46.11 -11.13 1.49
C ARG A 453 -47.28 -10.94 2.44
N SER A 454 -47.99 -12.01 2.68
CA SER A 454 -49.00 -12.18 3.73
C SER A 454 -48.33 -12.61 5.04
N SER A 455 -48.89 -12.06 6.14
CA SER A 455 -48.96 -12.56 7.53
C SER A 455 -47.66 -12.78 8.29
#